data_AF-A0A8B9FBB3-F1
#
_entry.id   AF-A0A8B9FBB3-F1
#
_cell.length_a   1.000
_cell.length_b   1.000
_cell.length_c   1.000
_cell.angle_alpha   90.00
_cell.angle_beta   90.00
_cell.angle_gamma   90.00
#
_symmetry.space_group_name_H-M   'P 1'
#
loop_
_entity.id
_entity.type
_entity.pdbx_description
1 polymer ?
#
loop_
_entity_poly.entity_id
_entity_poly.type
_entity_poly.pdbx_seq_one_letter_code
_entity_poly.pdbx_strand_id
1 'polypeptide(L)'
;MSILPFTPPVVKRLLGWKKSAGSSGGAGGGEQNGQEEKWCEKAVKSLVKKLKKTGQLDELEKAITTQNCNTKCVTIPRSLDGRLQVSHRKGLPHVIYCRLWRWPDLHSHHELKAIENCEYAFNLKKDEVCVNPYHYQRVETPVLPPVLVPRHTEILTELPPLDDYTHSIPENTNFPAGIEPQSNYIPETPPPGYISEDGETSDHRVDKLQPQILVGETFHASQPSLTVDGFTDPSNSERFCLGLLSNVNRNATVEMTRRHIGRGVRLYYIGGEVFAECLSDSAIFVQSPNCNQRYGWHPATVCKIPPGCNLKIFNNQEFAALLAQSVNQGFEAVYQLTRMCTIRMSFVKGWGAEYRRQTVTSTPCWIELHLNGPLQWLDKVLTQMGSPSVRCSSMS
;
A
#
# COMPACT_ATOMS: atom_id res chain seq x y z
N MET A 1 36.49 37.35 -20.23
CA MET A 1 36.68 36.01 -20.84
C MET A 1 35.82 35.02 -20.09
N SER A 2 34.79 34.49 -20.74
CA SER A 2 33.85 33.52 -20.16
C SER A 2 34.54 32.16 -20.09
N ILE A 3 34.96 31.73 -18.90
CA ILE A 3 35.52 30.39 -18.68
C ILE A 3 34.35 29.40 -18.81
N LEU A 4 34.20 28.77 -19.98
CA LEU A 4 33.30 27.64 -20.14
C LEU A 4 33.71 26.54 -19.14
N PRO A 5 32.77 25.92 -18.40
CA PRO A 5 33.11 24.92 -17.41
C PRO A 5 33.74 23.70 -18.11
N PHE A 6 35.03 23.46 -17.84
CA PHE A 6 35.77 22.34 -18.41
C PHE A 6 35.20 21.02 -17.89
N THR A 7 34.47 20.29 -18.73
CA THR A 7 34.00 18.95 -18.41
C THR A 7 35.14 17.95 -18.59
N PRO A 8 35.50 17.16 -17.55
CA PRO A 8 36.61 16.21 -17.63
C PRO A 8 36.46 15.23 -18.81
N PRO A 9 37.53 14.88 -19.54
CA PRO A 9 37.46 13.99 -20.71
C PRO A 9 36.74 12.67 -20.45
N VAL A 10 36.96 12.08 -19.28
CA VAL A 10 36.27 10.84 -18.84
C VAL A 10 34.75 11.01 -18.73
N VAL A 11 34.26 12.15 -18.24
CA VAL A 11 32.82 12.42 -18.13
C VAL A 11 32.21 12.50 -19.53
N LYS A 12 32.92 13.14 -20.47
CA LYS A 12 32.48 13.22 -21.87
C LYS A 12 32.40 11.83 -22.52
N ARG A 13 33.37 10.95 -22.28
CA ARG A 13 33.34 9.55 -22.75
C ARG A 13 32.15 8.78 -22.17
N LEU A 14 31.97 8.84 -20.85
CA LEU A 14 30.88 8.14 -20.16
C LEU A 14 29.49 8.62 -20.60
N LEU A 15 29.34 9.92 -20.87
CA LEU A 15 28.10 10.47 -21.44
C LEU A 15 27.92 10.07 -22.91
N GLY A 16 29.00 9.83 -23.66
CA GLY A 16 28.94 9.31 -25.03
C GLY A 16 28.36 7.90 -25.14
N TRP A 17 28.42 7.10 -24.07
CA TRP A 17 27.76 5.79 -24.00
C TRP A 17 26.33 5.83 -23.42
N LYS A 18 25.82 7.02 -23.06
CA LYS A 18 24.43 7.19 -22.60
C LYS A 18 23.48 6.71 -23.70
N LYS A 19 22.43 5.98 -23.30
CA LYS A 19 21.34 5.60 -24.21
C LYS A 19 20.32 6.73 -24.27
N SER A 20 19.91 7.12 -25.47
CA SER A 20 18.82 8.08 -25.66
C SER A 20 17.47 7.37 -25.65
N ALA A 21 16.48 7.95 -24.96
CA ALA A 21 15.09 7.57 -25.16
C ALA A 21 14.72 7.90 -26.62
N GLY A 22 14.21 6.92 -27.36
CA GLY A 22 14.07 7.00 -28.82
C GLY A 22 13.30 8.22 -29.29
N SER A 23 13.92 8.98 -30.20
CA SER A 23 13.27 9.93 -31.09
C SER A 23 12.22 9.21 -31.95
N SER A 24 10.95 9.33 -31.59
CA SER A 24 9.86 9.28 -32.56
C SER A 24 9.45 10.72 -32.84
N GLY A 25 9.42 11.08 -34.13
CA GLY A 25 9.37 12.45 -34.62
C GLY A 25 8.21 13.27 -34.05
N GLY A 26 8.55 14.37 -33.40
CA GLY A 26 7.62 15.40 -32.94
C GLY A 26 8.41 16.64 -32.56
N ALA A 27 8.48 17.61 -33.48
CA ALA A 27 9.10 18.90 -33.24
C ALA A 27 8.32 19.64 -32.13
N GLY A 28 8.86 19.66 -30.90
CA GLY A 28 8.23 20.40 -29.80
C GLY A 28 8.88 20.35 -28.41
N GLY A 29 10.05 19.71 -28.23
CA GLY A 29 10.58 19.39 -26.88
C GLY A 29 11.96 19.98 -26.50
N GLY A 30 12.38 21.10 -27.08
CA GLY A 30 13.77 21.60 -26.97
C GLY A 30 14.26 21.92 -25.54
N GLU A 31 13.38 22.39 -24.65
CA GLU A 31 13.79 22.86 -23.32
C GLU A 31 13.86 21.75 -22.25
N GLN A 32 12.92 20.78 -22.28
CA GLN A 32 12.90 19.68 -21.32
C GLN A 32 14.10 18.73 -21.51
N ASN A 33 14.48 18.49 -22.77
CA ASN A 33 15.62 17.63 -23.09
C ASN A 33 16.95 18.24 -22.59
N GLY A 34 17.11 19.56 -22.69
CA GLY A 34 18.30 20.28 -22.21
C GLY A 34 18.46 20.27 -20.68
N GLN A 35 17.36 20.22 -19.91
CA GLN A 35 17.42 20.11 -18.45
C GLN A 35 17.81 18.70 -18.00
N GLU A 36 17.33 17.68 -18.70
CA GLU A 36 17.66 16.28 -18.43
C GLU A 36 19.13 15.97 -18.76
N GLU A 37 19.65 16.47 -19.88
CA GLU A 37 21.06 16.34 -20.23
C GLU A 37 22.00 16.96 -19.18
N LYS A 38 21.68 18.18 -18.73
CA LYS A 38 22.41 18.84 -17.64
C LYS A 38 22.37 18.03 -16.34
N TRP A 39 21.27 17.33 -16.08
CA TRP A 39 21.17 16.45 -14.91
C TRP A 39 22.02 15.19 -15.06
N CYS A 40 21.99 14.54 -16.22
CA CYS A 40 22.84 13.38 -16.53
C CYS A 40 24.32 13.72 -16.37
N GLU A 41 24.76 14.88 -16.88
CA GLU A 41 26.14 15.33 -16.73
C GLU A 41 26.54 15.48 -15.25
N LYS A 42 25.68 16.08 -14.42
CA LYS A 42 25.92 16.20 -12.98
C LYS A 42 25.97 14.82 -12.29
N ALA A 43 25.13 13.87 -12.71
CA ALA A 43 25.12 12.51 -12.17
C ALA A 43 26.44 11.80 -12.47
N VAL A 44 26.90 11.83 -13.72
CA VAL A 44 28.17 11.23 -14.15
C VAL A 44 29.36 11.93 -13.49
N LYS A 45 29.37 13.27 -13.38
CA LYS A 45 30.42 14.02 -12.65
C LYS A 45 30.50 13.58 -11.18
N SER A 46 29.36 13.41 -10.52
CA SER A 46 29.29 12.92 -9.14
C SER A 46 29.83 11.50 -9.01
N LEU A 47 29.47 10.60 -9.94
CA LEU A 47 29.98 9.23 -9.96
C LEU A 47 31.50 9.20 -10.14
N VAL A 48 32.02 9.89 -11.16
CA VAL A 48 33.46 9.92 -11.45
C VAL A 48 34.24 10.45 -10.26
N LYS A 49 33.74 11.48 -9.56
CA LYS A 49 34.38 12.00 -8.34
C LYS A 49 34.46 10.94 -7.22
N LYS A 50 33.45 10.08 -7.09
CA LYS A 50 33.44 8.98 -6.11
C LYS A 50 34.38 7.85 -6.52
N LEU A 51 34.32 7.41 -7.79
CA LEU A 51 35.15 6.30 -8.28
C LEU A 51 36.63 6.64 -8.39
N LYS A 52 36.99 7.92 -8.59
CA LYS A 52 38.39 8.36 -8.49
C LYS A 52 38.97 8.20 -7.09
N LYS A 53 38.13 8.26 -6.03
CA LYS A 53 38.58 8.04 -4.65
C LYS A 53 38.78 6.55 -4.34
N THR A 54 37.96 5.69 -4.94
CA THR A 54 38.02 4.23 -4.71
C THR A 54 38.90 3.49 -5.73
N GLY A 55 39.36 4.16 -6.80
CA GLY A 55 40.18 3.56 -7.86
C GLY A 55 39.39 2.67 -8.83
N GLN A 56 38.06 2.72 -8.84
CA GLN A 56 37.19 1.84 -9.64
C GLN A 56 36.75 2.46 -10.99
N LEU A 57 37.35 3.58 -11.39
CA LEU A 57 36.95 4.30 -12.60
C LEU A 57 37.22 3.48 -13.88
N ASP A 58 38.39 2.86 -13.96
CA ASP A 58 38.77 2.03 -15.12
C ASP A 58 37.89 0.79 -15.25
N GLU A 59 37.47 0.22 -14.11
CA GLU A 59 36.56 -0.92 -14.09
C GLU A 59 35.16 -0.56 -14.59
N LEU A 60 34.68 0.65 -14.29
CA LEU A 60 33.42 1.17 -14.86
C LEU A 60 33.53 1.35 -16.38
N GLU A 61 34.62 1.96 -16.86
CA GLU A 61 34.84 2.13 -18.30
C GLU A 61 34.91 0.79 -19.02
N LYS A 62 35.62 -0.19 -18.43
CA LYS A 62 35.69 -1.56 -18.92
C LYS A 62 34.31 -2.21 -18.94
N ALA A 63 33.52 -2.10 -17.87
CA ALA A 63 32.18 -2.66 -17.80
C ALA A 63 31.25 -2.09 -18.89
N ILE A 64 31.27 -0.76 -19.09
CA ILE A 64 30.43 -0.11 -20.09
C ILE A 64 30.86 -0.45 -21.52
N THR A 65 32.17 -0.51 -21.77
CA THR A 65 32.70 -0.78 -23.11
C THR A 65 32.55 -2.25 -23.50
N THR A 66 32.81 -3.18 -22.58
CA THR A 66 32.74 -4.62 -22.84
C THR A 66 31.34 -5.20 -22.70
N GLN A 67 30.42 -4.48 -22.04
CA GLN A 67 29.05 -4.93 -21.76
C GLN A 67 28.96 -6.29 -21.07
N ASN A 68 30.01 -6.65 -20.33
CA ASN A 68 30.19 -7.98 -19.77
C ASN A 68 29.81 -8.00 -18.28
N CYS A 69 28.88 -8.91 -17.92
CA CYS A 69 28.42 -9.12 -16.56
C CYS A 69 29.51 -9.70 -15.62
N ASN A 70 30.57 -10.30 -16.17
CA ASN A 70 31.70 -10.85 -15.41
C ASN A 70 32.76 -9.81 -15.00
N THR A 71 32.55 -8.53 -15.31
CA THR A 71 33.40 -7.45 -14.80
C THR A 71 33.23 -7.28 -13.28
N LYS A 72 34.20 -6.68 -12.60
CA LYS A 72 34.11 -6.52 -11.13
C LYS A 72 32.99 -5.56 -10.75
N CYS A 73 32.56 -5.62 -9.48
CA CYS A 73 31.59 -4.69 -8.93
C CYS A 73 32.17 -3.26 -8.94
N VAL A 74 31.39 -2.32 -9.44
CA VAL A 74 31.68 -0.87 -9.32
C VAL A 74 30.82 -0.36 -8.18
N THR A 75 31.43 0.03 -7.07
CA THR A 75 30.69 0.34 -5.84
C THR A 75 30.71 1.83 -5.50
N ILE A 76 29.68 2.28 -4.80
CA ILE A 76 29.66 3.58 -4.13
C ILE A 76 29.15 3.43 -2.69
N PRO A 77 29.54 4.32 -1.76
CA PRO A 77 29.01 4.31 -0.40
C PRO A 77 27.49 4.46 -0.38
N ARG A 78 26.83 3.63 0.43
CA ARG A 78 25.38 3.65 0.65
C ARG A 78 25.02 4.77 1.62
N SER A 79 24.08 5.63 1.23
CA SER A 79 23.51 6.63 2.14
C SER A 79 22.54 5.97 3.13
N LEU A 80 22.28 6.62 4.26
CA LEU A 80 21.37 6.11 5.31
C LEU A 80 19.98 5.72 4.77
N ASP A 81 19.46 6.46 3.79
CA ASP A 81 18.17 6.19 3.14
C ASP A 81 18.28 5.37 1.85
N GLY A 82 19.49 4.89 1.51
CA GLY A 82 19.81 4.12 0.31
C GLY A 82 19.73 4.90 -1.01
N ARG A 83 19.51 6.22 -0.99
CA ARG A 83 19.31 7.04 -2.19
C ARG A 83 20.49 7.97 -2.44
N LEU A 84 20.87 8.10 -3.72
CA LEU A 84 21.83 9.09 -4.18
C LEU A 84 21.10 10.40 -4.50
N GLN A 85 21.59 11.51 -3.95
CA GLN A 85 21.13 12.85 -4.30
C GLN A 85 22.04 13.48 -5.36
N VAL A 86 21.45 13.88 -6.49
CA VAL A 86 22.12 14.60 -7.58
C VAL A 86 21.27 15.82 -7.94
N SER A 87 21.83 17.02 -7.77
CA SER A 87 21.18 18.29 -8.15
C SER A 87 19.72 18.40 -7.65
N HIS A 88 19.53 18.23 -6.34
CA HIS A 88 18.23 18.25 -5.64
C HIS A 88 17.24 17.12 -5.97
N ARG A 89 17.60 16.18 -6.87
CA ARG A 89 16.82 14.96 -7.13
C ARG A 89 17.41 13.77 -6.38
N LYS A 90 16.59 13.01 -5.66
CA LYS A 90 16.98 11.76 -4.99
C LYS A 90 16.50 10.56 -5.80
N GLY A 91 17.39 9.62 -6.07
CA GLY A 91 17.05 8.37 -6.76
C GLY A 91 17.92 7.21 -6.29
N LEU A 92 17.55 6.00 -6.68
CA LEU A 92 18.31 4.80 -6.33
C LEU A 92 19.57 4.72 -7.23
N PRO A 93 20.77 4.54 -6.67
CA PRO A 93 22.01 4.60 -7.44
C PRO A 93 22.04 3.63 -8.62
N HIS A 94 21.72 2.35 -8.39
CA HIS A 94 21.68 1.32 -9.43
C HIS A 94 20.66 1.64 -10.53
N VAL A 95 19.48 2.17 -10.18
CA VAL A 95 18.45 2.59 -11.16
C VAL A 95 18.93 3.76 -12.00
N ILE A 96 19.52 4.80 -11.38
CA ILE A 96 20.01 5.99 -12.10
C ILE A 96 20.99 5.58 -13.20
N TYR A 97 21.96 4.73 -12.86
CA TYR A 97 23.04 4.36 -13.77
C TYR A 97 22.63 3.27 -14.78
N CYS A 98 21.77 2.33 -14.40
CA CYS A 98 21.15 1.40 -15.37
C CYS A 98 20.28 2.15 -16.38
N ARG A 99 19.50 3.14 -15.93
CA ARG A 99 18.71 4.00 -16.82
C ARG A 99 19.60 4.76 -17.80
N LEU A 100 20.72 5.29 -17.31
CA LEU A 100 21.61 6.12 -18.10
C LEU A 100 22.33 5.33 -19.22
N TRP A 101 22.80 4.11 -18.95
CA TRP A 101 23.64 3.34 -19.88
C TRP A 101 22.97 2.16 -20.58
N ARG A 102 21.80 1.69 -20.13
CA ARG A 102 21.15 0.50 -20.71
C ARG A 102 19.70 0.76 -21.12
N TRP A 103 18.87 1.23 -20.20
CA TRP A 103 17.41 1.27 -20.38
C TRP A 103 16.85 2.67 -20.07
N PRO A 104 16.82 3.60 -21.05
CA PRO A 104 16.32 4.97 -20.84
C PRO A 104 14.89 5.04 -20.30
N ASP A 105 14.08 4.05 -20.68
CA ASP A 105 12.68 3.85 -20.29
C ASP A 105 12.52 3.09 -18.97
N LEU A 106 13.60 2.81 -18.22
CA LEU A 106 13.53 2.15 -16.93
C LEU A 106 12.85 3.08 -15.90
N HIS A 107 11.70 2.74 -15.34
CA HIS A 107 10.98 3.61 -14.39
C HIS A 107 11.19 3.24 -12.93
N SER A 108 11.35 1.96 -12.66
CA SER A 108 11.37 1.42 -11.31
C SER A 108 12.53 0.46 -11.08
N HIS A 109 12.96 0.34 -9.84
CA HIS A 109 13.90 -0.70 -9.42
C HIS A 109 13.32 -2.12 -9.54
N HIS A 110 12.00 -2.29 -9.55
CA HIS A 110 11.35 -3.60 -9.70
C HIS A 110 11.60 -4.22 -11.07
N GLU A 111 11.91 -3.40 -12.07
CA GLU A 111 12.30 -3.86 -13.41
C GLU A 111 13.75 -4.35 -13.43
N LEU A 112 14.51 -4.26 -12.33
CA LEU A 112 15.90 -4.70 -12.25
C LEU A 112 16.06 -5.85 -11.25
N LYS A 113 16.69 -6.93 -11.69
CA LYS A 113 17.17 -8.00 -10.81
C LYS A 113 18.69 -8.05 -10.86
N ALA A 114 19.37 -8.15 -9.72
CA ALA A 114 20.83 -8.33 -9.70
C ALA A 114 21.20 -9.74 -10.17
N ILE A 115 22.34 -9.87 -10.85
CA ILE A 115 22.92 -11.18 -11.19
C ILE A 115 23.51 -11.84 -9.94
N GLU A 116 23.61 -13.17 -9.95
CA GLU A 116 24.10 -13.96 -8.81
C GLU A 116 25.55 -13.61 -8.42
N ASN A 117 26.39 -13.26 -9.40
CA ASN A 117 27.79 -12.92 -9.20
C ASN A 117 28.02 -11.49 -8.64
N CYS A 118 26.95 -10.74 -8.35
CA CYS A 118 27.07 -9.38 -7.82
C CYS A 118 27.16 -9.38 -6.29
N GLU A 119 28.38 -9.25 -5.76
CA GLU A 119 28.64 -9.26 -4.31
C GLU A 119 28.08 -8.02 -3.57
N TYR A 120 27.83 -6.92 -4.29
CA TYR A 120 27.39 -5.65 -3.72
C TYR A 120 26.03 -5.20 -4.27
N ALA A 121 25.19 -6.16 -4.67
CA ALA A 121 23.85 -5.89 -5.16
C ALA A 121 23.02 -5.05 -4.17
N PHE A 122 22.18 -4.16 -4.68
CA PHE A 122 21.45 -3.20 -3.85
C PHE A 122 20.57 -3.85 -2.75
N ASN A 123 19.98 -5.01 -3.05
CA ASN A 123 19.14 -5.81 -2.14
C ASN A 123 19.91 -6.45 -0.98
N LEU A 124 21.23 -6.63 -1.09
CA LEU A 124 22.07 -7.20 -0.02
C LEU A 124 22.30 -6.28 1.17
N LYS A 125 21.85 -5.01 1.09
CA LYS A 125 21.90 -4.03 2.20
C LYS A 125 23.29 -3.79 2.82
N LYS A 126 24.38 -4.04 2.08
CA LYS A 126 25.75 -3.72 2.49
C LYS A 126 26.02 -2.21 2.55
N ASP A 127 27.11 -1.81 3.20
CA ASP A 127 27.57 -0.42 3.31
C ASP A 127 27.92 0.23 1.96
N GLU A 128 28.17 -0.60 0.96
CA GLU A 128 28.40 -0.20 -0.42
C GLU A 128 27.38 -0.80 -1.37
N VAL A 129 27.09 -0.10 -2.47
CA VAL A 129 26.14 -0.52 -3.49
C VAL A 129 26.81 -0.57 -4.86
N CYS A 130 26.62 -1.68 -5.57
CA CYS A 130 27.05 -1.85 -6.94
C CYS A 130 26.19 -1.00 -7.89
N VAL A 131 26.85 -0.21 -8.72
CA VAL A 131 26.28 0.63 -9.76
C VAL A 131 26.69 0.20 -11.18
N ASN A 132 27.38 -0.93 -11.31
CA ASN A 132 27.68 -1.52 -12.61
C ASN A 132 26.37 -1.92 -13.30
N PRO A 133 25.99 -1.30 -14.44
CA PRO A 133 24.70 -1.55 -15.07
C PRO A 133 24.58 -2.97 -15.66
N TYR A 134 25.70 -3.68 -15.86
CA TYR A 134 25.72 -5.07 -16.35
C TYR A 134 25.64 -6.11 -15.24
N HIS A 135 25.62 -5.67 -13.98
CA HIS A 135 25.30 -6.53 -12.83
C HIS A 135 23.81 -6.61 -12.52
N TYR A 136 22.99 -5.92 -13.32
CA TYR A 136 21.55 -5.98 -13.25
C TYR A 136 21.00 -6.47 -14.59
N GLN A 137 19.96 -7.29 -14.55
CA GLN A 137 19.19 -7.70 -15.70
C GLN A 137 17.79 -7.07 -15.62
N ARG A 138 17.25 -6.67 -16.77
CA ARG A 138 15.87 -6.21 -16.83
C ARG A 138 14.96 -7.40 -16.73
N VAL A 139 13.96 -7.31 -15.86
CA VAL A 139 12.89 -8.30 -15.76
C VAL A 139 11.60 -7.67 -16.24
N GLU A 140 10.84 -8.42 -17.03
CA GLU A 140 9.49 -8.02 -17.40
C GLU A 140 8.61 -8.14 -16.16
N THR A 141 8.12 -7.01 -15.66
CA THR A 141 6.97 -7.03 -14.75
C THR A 141 5.76 -7.44 -15.60
N PRO A 142 5.08 -8.56 -15.31
CA PRO A 142 3.93 -8.98 -16.10
C PRO A 142 2.90 -7.87 -16.12
N VAL A 143 2.61 -7.36 -17.32
CA VAL A 143 1.56 -6.36 -17.52
C VAL A 143 0.25 -7.12 -17.42
N LEU A 144 -0.41 -7.06 -16.27
CA LEU A 144 -1.75 -7.63 -16.14
C LEU A 144 -2.68 -6.89 -17.12
N PRO A 145 -3.51 -7.61 -17.90
CA PRO A 145 -4.34 -6.99 -18.92
C PRO A 145 -5.31 -5.96 -18.32
N PRO A 146 -5.67 -4.89 -19.06
CA PRO A 146 -6.64 -3.91 -18.60
C PRO A 146 -7.98 -4.58 -18.29
N VAL A 147 -8.48 -4.43 -17.07
CA VAL A 147 -9.82 -4.90 -16.68
C VAL A 147 -10.84 -4.00 -17.39
N LEU A 148 -11.53 -4.54 -18.40
CA LEU A 148 -12.71 -3.91 -18.98
C LEU A 148 -13.85 -4.00 -17.96
N VAL A 149 -14.16 -2.86 -17.34
CA VAL A 149 -15.33 -2.72 -16.47
C VAL A 149 -16.57 -2.62 -17.36
N PRO A 150 -17.60 -3.48 -17.22
CA PRO A 150 -18.84 -3.32 -17.98
C PRO A 150 -19.48 -1.97 -17.62
N ARG A 151 -19.52 -1.05 -18.58
CA ARG A 151 -20.32 0.18 -18.50
C ARG A 151 -21.76 -0.16 -18.88
N HIS A 152 -22.58 -0.61 -17.93
CA HIS A 152 -24.02 -0.52 -18.10
C HIS A 152 -24.53 0.70 -17.34
N THR A 153 -24.72 1.76 -18.12
CA THR A 153 -25.38 3.00 -17.72
C THR A 153 -26.86 2.85 -18.05
N GLU A 154 -27.64 2.25 -17.17
CA GLU A 154 -29.10 2.43 -17.18
C GLU A 154 -29.52 2.81 -15.76
N ILE A 155 -29.72 4.12 -15.59
CA ILE A 155 -30.28 4.72 -14.39
C ILE A 155 -31.78 4.42 -14.42
N LEU A 156 -32.25 3.46 -13.62
CA LEU A 156 -33.68 3.32 -13.37
C LEU A 156 -34.13 4.50 -12.49
N THR A 157 -35.11 5.26 -13.00
CA THR A 157 -35.50 6.60 -12.52
C THR A 157 -36.65 6.56 -11.50
N GLU A 158 -37.04 5.41 -10.94
CA GLU A 158 -38.05 5.37 -9.87
C GLU A 158 -37.65 4.37 -8.79
N LEU A 159 -37.49 4.87 -7.56
CA LEU A 159 -37.32 4.08 -6.34
C LEU A 159 -38.68 3.52 -5.91
N PRO A 160 -38.83 2.21 -5.66
CA PRO A 160 -40.04 1.68 -5.04
C PRO A 160 -40.13 2.11 -3.57
N PRO A 161 -41.34 2.25 -2.99
CA PRO A 161 -41.51 2.55 -1.58
C PRO A 161 -40.93 1.43 -0.71
N LEU A 162 -40.19 1.82 0.33
CA LEU A 162 -39.69 0.93 1.37
C LEU A 162 -40.79 0.72 2.41
N ASP A 163 -41.57 -0.34 2.26
CA ASP A 163 -42.40 -0.85 3.35
C ASP A 163 -42.14 -2.36 3.55
N ASP A 164 -41.93 -2.73 4.81
CA ASP A 164 -41.84 -4.07 5.40
C ASP A 164 -40.75 -5.05 4.94
N TYR A 165 -39.60 -5.00 5.64
CA TYR A 165 -38.70 -6.15 5.78
C TYR A 165 -38.27 -6.40 7.23
N THR A 166 -39.25 -6.38 8.15
CA THR A 166 -39.09 -6.95 9.50
C THR A 166 -39.31 -8.47 9.54
N HIS A 167 -39.67 -9.11 8.43
CA HIS A 167 -39.93 -10.56 8.41
C HIS A 167 -39.42 -11.23 7.13
N SER A 168 -38.19 -11.73 7.16
CA SER A 168 -37.77 -12.83 6.26
C SER A 168 -36.71 -13.68 6.96
N ILE A 169 -37.14 -14.37 8.03
CA ILE A 169 -36.50 -15.57 8.54
C ILE A 169 -36.95 -16.71 7.61
N PRO A 170 -36.05 -17.52 7.01
CA PRO A 170 -36.45 -18.71 6.26
C PRO A 170 -37.04 -19.77 7.20
N GLU A 171 -38.22 -20.32 6.87
CA GLU A 171 -39.03 -21.29 7.63
C GLU A 171 -38.42 -22.70 7.82
N ASN A 172 -37.09 -22.86 7.82
CA ASN A 172 -36.46 -24.19 7.85
C ASN A 172 -35.73 -24.54 9.16
N THR A 173 -35.92 -23.76 10.24
CA THR A 173 -35.41 -24.10 11.57
C THR A 173 -36.56 -24.33 12.53
N ASN A 174 -36.93 -25.58 12.74
CA ASN A 174 -37.91 -26.00 13.74
C ASN A 174 -37.19 -26.75 14.87
N PHE A 175 -37.10 -26.17 16.08
CA PHE A 175 -36.80 -26.88 17.34
C PHE A 175 -37.42 -26.13 18.53
N PRO A 176 -37.79 -26.85 19.62
CA PRO A 176 -39.00 -26.58 20.39
C PRO A 176 -38.85 -25.43 21.38
N ALA A 177 -39.96 -24.71 21.54
CA ALA A 177 -40.14 -23.70 22.57
C ALA A 177 -40.20 -24.34 23.97
N GLY A 178 -39.57 -23.67 24.93
CA GLY A 178 -39.84 -23.86 26.36
C GLY A 178 -38.57 -23.85 27.20
N ILE A 179 -38.31 -22.71 27.84
CA ILE A 179 -37.97 -22.51 29.26
C ILE A 179 -37.42 -21.07 29.38
N GLU A 180 -38.28 -20.15 29.81
CA GLU A 180 -37.86 -18.97 30.60
C GLU A 180 -37.24 -19.47 31.94
N PRO A 181 -36.28 -18.78 32.60
CA PRO A 181 -36.52 -17.40 33.01
C PRO A 181 -35.32 -16.45 33.29
N GLN A 182 -35.72 -15.20 33.57
CA GLN A 182 -35.18 -14.26 34.56
C GLN A 182 -33.94 -13.39 34.23
N SER A 183 -34.27 -12.14 33.89
CA SER A 183 -33.73 -10.90 34.45
C SER A 183 -32.61 -11.03 35.49
N ASN A 184 -31.41 -10.58 35.13
CA ASN A 184 -30.47 -10.03 36.10
C ASN A 184 -29.66 -8.89 35.46
N TYR A 185 -29.72 -7.74 36.13
CA TYR A 185 -28.90 -6.55 35.92
C TYR A 185 -27.41 -6.90 35.95
N ILE A 186 -26.63 -6.37 35.01
CA ILE A 186 -25.16 -6.30 35.12
C ILE A 186 -24.76 -4.81 35.04
N PRO A 187 -24.09 -4.24 36.04
CA PRO A 187 -23.61 -2.87 36.00
C PRO A 187 -22.33 -2.73 35.16
N GLU A 188 -22.22 -1.61 34.44
CA GLU A 188 -21.04 -1.21 33.66
C GLU A 188 -19.77 -1.19 34.53
N THR A 189 -18.69 -1.80 34.04
CA THR A 189 -17.33 -1.52 34.48
C THR A 189 -16.44 -1.32 33.24
N PRO A 190 -15.70 -0.20 33.14
CA PRO A 190 -14.79 0.06 32.04
C PRO A 190 -13.50 -0.77 32.17
N PRO A 191 -12.82 -1.11 31.05
CA PRO A 191 -11.57 -1.86 31.11
C PRO A 191 -10.43 -1.02 31.72
N PRO A 192 -9.57 -1.61 32.57
CA PRO A 192 -8.50 -0.89 33.27
C PRO A 192 -7.35 -0.49 32.34
N GLY A 193 -7.01 0.80 32.37
CA GLY A 193 -5.76 1.33 31.84
C GLY A 193 -4.60 0.99 32.76
N TYR A 194 -3.49 0.52 32.19
CA TYR A 194 -2.22 0.39 32.89
C TYR A 194 -1.24 1.43 32.35
N ILE A 195 -1.05 2.48 33.17
CA ILE A 195 0.12 3.34 33.20
C ILE A 195 1.13 2.63 34.13
N SER A 196 2.40 2.60 33.78
CA SER A 196 3.46 2.40 34.76
C SER A 196 4.69 3.22 34.36
N GLU A 197 5.14 4.00 35.33
CA GLU A 197 6.27 4.92 35.32
C GLU A 197 7.63 4.20 35.29
N ASP A 198 8.67 5.02 35.13
CA ASP A 198 10.05 4.75 34.74
C ASP A 198 10.86 3.78 35.61
N GLY A 199 11.85 3.15 34.97
CA GLY A 199 12.99 2.48 35.60
C GLY A 199 14.11 2.24 34.59
N GLU A 200 15.22 2.99 34.73
CA GLU A 200 16.45 2.83 33.95
C GLU A 200 17.14 1.48 34.23
N THR A 201 17.59 0.75 33.17
CA THR A 201 18.99 0.35 32.90
C THR A 201 19.11 -0.84 31.93
N SER A 202 20.12 -0.77 31.05
CA SER A 202 20.78 -1.84 30.27
C SER A 202 20.04 -2.57 29.11
N ASP A 203 20.23 -2.00 27.91
CA ASP A 203 20.91 -2.63 26.76
C ASP A 203 20.43 -4.03 26.31
N HIS A 204 19.28 -4.14 25.65
CA HIS A 204 19.00 -5.20 24.68
C HIS A 204 18.15 -4.64 23.51
N ARG A 205 18.50 -5.02 22.29
CA ARG A 205 17.82 -4.66 21.03
C ARG A 205 16.35 -5.07 21.07
N VAL A 206 15.47 -4.13 21.40
CA VAL A 206 14.04 -4.23 21.14
C VAL A 206 13.75 -3.57 19.79
N ASP A 207 13.28 -4.37 18.85
CA ASP A 207 12.53 -3.87 17.69
C ASP A 207 11.49 -2.88 18.22
N LYS A 208 11.68 -1.60 17.95
CA LYS A 208 10.65 -0.58 18.19
C LYS A 208 9.46 -0.93 17.30
N LEU A 209 8.54 -1.74 17.80
CA LEU A 209 7.15 -1.74 17.38
C LEU A 209 6.69 -0.29 17.48
N GLN A 210 6.61 0.40 16.34
CA GLN A 210 5.93 1.68 16.30
C GLN A 210 4.48 1.41 16.74
N PRO A 211 3.98 2.10 17.77
CA PRO A 211 2.59 1.97 18.19
C PRO A 211 1.69 2.21 16.98
N GLN A 212 0.62 1.44 16.85
CA GLN A 212 -0.45 1.73 15.90
C GLN A 212 -1.06 3.06 16.33
N ILE A 213 -0.62 4.18 15.75
CA ILE A 213 -1.17 5.48 16.10
C ILE A 213 -2.53 5.59 15.41
N LEU A 214 -3.58 5.14 16.10
CA LEU A 214 -4.95 5.51 15.78
C LEU A 214 -5.05 7.03 15.91
N VAL A 215 -5.55 7.69 14.87
CA VAL A 215 -5.70 9.15 14.85
C VAL A 215 -7.19 9.46 14.81
N GLY A 216 -7.70 10.05 15.89
CA GLY A 216 -9.12 10.38 16.03
C GLY A 216 -9.95 9.32 16.77
N GLU A 217 -11.22 9.63 16.99
CA GLU A 217 -12.22 8.72 17.56
C GLU A 217 -12.79 7.78 16.49
N THR A 218 -13.31 6.63 16.93
CA THR A 218 -14.01 5.69 16.05
C THR A 218 -15.32 6.32 15.56
N PHE A 219 -15.47 6.42 14.24
CA PHE A 219 -16.70 6.94 13.64
C PHE A 219 -17.74 5.83 13.46
N HIS A 220 -18.95 6.05 13.96
CA HIS A 220 -20.06 5.11 13.81
C HIS A 220 -21.03 5.61 12.73
N ALA A 221 -21.11 4.88 11.62
CA ALA A 221 -22.06 5.16 10.56
C ALA A 221 -23.48 4.71 10.98
N SER A 222 -24.43 5.64 11.07
CA SER A 222 -25.85 5.36 11.29
C SER A 222 -26.67 5.39 10.00
N GLN A 223 -26.18 6.10 8.98
CA GLN A 223 -26.83 6.25 7.67
C GLN A 223 -26.34 5.20 6.67
N PRO A 224 -27.16 4.81 5.67
CA PRO A 224 -26.79 3.84 4.64
C PRO A 224 -25.70 4.37 3.70
N SER A 225 -25.41 5.67 3.71
CA SER A 225 -24.32 6.29 2.96
C SER A 225 -23.48 7.16 3.90
N LEU A 226 -22.16 7.02 3.79
CA LEU A 226 -21.16 7.78 4.54
C LEU A 226 -20.05 8.21 3.58
N THR A 227 -19.61 9.46 3.68
CA THR A 227 -18.43 9.94 2.95
C THR A 227 -17.25 10.11 3.90
N VAL A 228 -16.11 9.49 3.61
CA VAL A 228 -14.86 9.72 4.34
C VAL A 228 -13.98 10.62 3.49
N ASP A 229 -13.75 11.86 3.94
CA ASP A 229 -13.11 12.91 3.13
C ASP A 229 -11.95 13.60 3.86
N GLY A 230 -11.20 14.44 3.13
CA GLY A 230 -10.06 15.20 3.65
C GLY A 230 -10.40 16.60 4.15
N PHE A 231 -11.68 16.96 4.23
CA PHE A 231 -12.14 18.29 4.64
C PHE A 231 -12.22 18.41 6.17
N THR A 232 -12.75 19.54 6.65
CA THR A 232 -12.70 19.95 8.06
C THR A 232 -14.07 20.30 8.63
N ASP A 233 -15.13 19.63 8.18
CA ASP A 233 -16.48 19.81 8.75
C ASP A 233 -16.68 18.89 9.96
N PRO A 234 -16.81 19.42 11.19
CA PRO A 234 -16.93 18.61 12.41
C PRO A 234 -18.37 18.16 12.71
N SER A 235 -19.37 18.65 11.98
CA SER A 235 -20.77 18.65 12.43
C SER A 235 -21.70 17.70 11.66
N ASN A 236 -21.19 17.01 10.65
CA ASN A 236 -21.99 16.23 9.73
C ASN A 236 -21.90 14.73 10.04
N SER A 237 -23.02 14.11 10.42
CA SER A 237 -23.12 12.68 10.75
C SER A 237 -23.00 11.74 9.54
N GLU A 238 -23.06 12.26 8.32
CA GLU A 238 -22.86 11.52 7.06
C GLU A 238 -21.44 11.72 6.50
N ARG A 239 -20.59 12.46 7.21
CA ARG A 239 -19.22 12.76 6.77
C ARG A 239 -18.21 12.50 7.86
N PHE A 240 -17.27 11.62 7.58
CA PHE A 240 -16.10 11.43 8.41
C PHE A 240 -14.92 12.24 7.83
N CYS A 241 -14.76 13.45 8.36
CA CYS A 241 -13.75 14.39 7.92
C CYS A 241 -12.39 14.10 8.56
N LEU A 242 -11.47 13.51 7.79
CA LEU A 242 -10.11 13.25 8.24
C LEU A 242 -9.31 14.53 8.44
N GLY A 243 -9.63 15.63 7.75
CA GLY A 243 -8.84 16.87 7.70
C GLY A 243 -8.68 17.57 9.05
N LEU A 244 -9.70 17.50 9.91
CA LEU A 244 -9.74 18.09 11.26
C LEU A 244 -8.97 17.27 12.31
N LEU A 245 -8.68 16.00 12.02
CA LEU A 245 -7.91 15.15 12.91
C LEU A 245 -6.47 15.66 13.01
N SER A 246 -6.02 15.98 14.22
CA SER A 246 -4.65 16.46 14.50
C SER A 246 -3.75 15.30 14.91
N ASN A 247 -2.48 15.33 14.51
CA ASN A 247 -1.49 14.34 14.92
C ASN A 247 -0.11 15.01 15.01
N VAL A 248 0.50 15.03 16.20
CA VAL A 248 1.81 15.64 16.47
C VAL A 248 2.97 14.89 15.81
N ASN A 249 2.81 13.58 15.57
CA ASN A 249 3.82 12.74 14.92
C ASN A 249 3.71 12.74 13.39
N ARG A 250 2.95 13.69 12.83
CA ARG A 250 2.70 13.77 11.38
C ARG A 250 3.97 14.20 10.65
N ASN A 251 4.36 13.41 9.66
CA ASN A 251 5.46 13.77 8.76
C ASN A 251 4.95 14.46 7.48
N ALA A 252 5.86 15.11 6.74
CA ALA A 252 5.53 15.84 5.50
C ALA A 252 4.86 14.97 4.42
N THR A 253 5.13 13.65 4.39
CA THR A 253 4.47 12.74 3.44
C THR A 253 3.00 12.52 3.79
N VAL A 254 2.68 12.41 5.09
CA VAL A 254 1.31 12.29 5.58
C VAL A 254 0.54 13.59 5.30
N GLU A 255 1.11 14.75 5.58
CA GLU A 255 0.47 16.04 5.24
C GLU A 255 0.16 16.16 3.74
N MET A 256 1.14 15.84 2.89
CA MET A 256 0.95 15.90 1.44
C MET A 256 -0.13 14.93 0.98
N THR A 257 -0.18 13.73 1.54
CA THR A 257 -1.22 12.73 1.22
C THR A 257 -2.61 13.22 1.64
N ARG A 258 -2.73 13.81 2.84
CA ARG A 258 -4.01 14.35 3.33
C ARG A 258 -4.59 15.43 2.43
N ARG A 259 -3.74 16.30 1.87
CA ARG A 259 -4.16 17.32 0.89
C ARG A 259 -4.77 16.71 -0.38
N HIS A 260 -4.37 15.49 -0.74
CA HIS A 260 -4.85 14.79 -1.95
C HIS A 260 -6.05 13.86 -1.66
N ILE A 261 -6.52 13.76 -0.41
CA ILE A 261 -7.74 13.00 -0.12
C ILE A 261 -8.94 13.70 -0.78
N GLY A 262 -9.03 15.04 -0.65
CA GLY A 262 -10.13 15.81 -1.24
C GLY A 262 -11.49 15.28 -0.79
N ARG A 263 -12.39 14.98 -1.74
CA ARG A 263 -13.70 14.37 -1.48
C ARG A 263 -13.64 12.91 -1.00
N GLY A 264 -12.47 12.28 -1.04
CA GLY A 264 -12.20 10.97 -0.45
C GLY A 264 -12.98 9.81 -1.05
N VAL A 265 -13.68 9.04 -0.21
CA VAL A 265 -14.45 7.86 -0.60
C VAL A 265 -15.87 7.95 -0.09
N ARG A 266 -16.84 7.58 -0.94
CA ARG A 266 -18.22 7.34 -0.51
C ARG A 266 -18.43 5.84 -0.30
N LEU A 267 -18.90 5.49 0.88
CA LEU A 267 -19.28 4.15 1.27
C LEU A 267 -20.79 4.11 1.33
N TYR A 268 -21.42 3.16 0.66
CA TYR A 268 -22.86 3.01 0.72
C TYR A 268 -23.26 1.54 0.82
N TYR A 269 -24.32 1.30 1.58
CA TYR A 269 -24.91 0.01 1.84
C TYR A 269 -26.28 -0.06 1.17
N ILE A 270 -26.43 -0.96 0.21
CA ILE A 270 -27.68 -1.14 -0.56
C ILE A 270 -27.92 -2.64 -0.71
N GLY A 271 -29.10 -3.11 -0.32
CA GLY A 271 -29.55 -4.49 -0.60
C GLY A 271 -28.67 -5.60 -0.05
N GLY A 272 -28.00 -5.39 1.09
CA GLY A 272 -27.07 -6.39 1.65
C GLY A 272 -25.66 -6.34 1.07
N GLU A 273 -25.35 -5.32 0.26
CA GLU A 273 -24.06 -5.13 -0.38
C GLU A 273 -23.43 -3.80 0.05
N VAL A 274 -22.11 -3.79 0.23
CA VAL A 274 -21.35 -2.58 0.54
C VAL A 274 -20.50 -2.22 -0.67
N PHE A 275 -20.58 -0.96 -1.08
CA PHE A 275 -19.80 -0.41 -2.17
C PHE A 275 -18.87 0.70 -1.67
N ALA A 276 -17.71 0.81 -2.32
CA ALA A 276 -16.79 1.92 -2.17
C ALA A 276 -16.65 2.65 -3.50
N GLU A 277 -16.90 3.95 -3.49
CA GLU A 277 -16.77 4.83 -4.64
C GLU A 277 -15.69 5.89 -4.40
N CYS A 278 -14.74 5.98 -5.32
CA CYS A 278 -13.66 6.94 -5.24
C CYS A 278 -14.12 8.31 -5.72
N LEU A 279 -14.45 9.20 -4.78
CA LEU A 279 -14.77 10.59 -5.07
C LEU A 279 -13.53 11.49 -5.13
N SER A 280 -12.40 11.03 -4.61
CA SER A 280 -11.11 11.71 -4.67
C SER A 280 -10.56 11.77 -6.10
N ASP A 281 -9.81 12.82 -6.42
CA ASP A 281 -9.01 12.90 -7.66
C ASP A 281 -7.80 11.95 -7.65
N SER A 282 -7.52 11.34 -6.49
CA SER A 282 -6.50 10.31 -6.32
C SER A 282 -7.14 8.95 -6.06
N ALA A 283 -6.56 7.89 -6.62
CA ALA A 283 -7.05 6.53 -6.41
C ALA A 283 -7.02 6.12 -4.94
N ILE A 284 -7.96 5.25 -4.57
CA ILE A 284 -8.01 4.56 -3.28
C ILE A 284 -7.68 3.08 -3.48
N PHE A 285 -7.21 2.44 -2.42
CA PHE A 285 -6.73 1.05 -2.44
C PHE A 285 -7.47 0.29 -1.35
N VAL A 286 -8.10 -0.83 -1.70
CA VAL A 286 -9.00 -1.56 -0.82
C VAL A 286 -8.55 -3.01 -0.69
N GLN A 287 -8.44 -3.48 0.55
CA GLN A 287 -8.27 -4.88 0.87
C GLN A 287 -9.55 -5.36 1.55
N SER A 288 -10.37 -6.07 0.79
CA SER A 288 -11.55 -6.77 1.31
C SER A 288 -11.40 -8.26 1.04
N PRO A 289 -11.24 -9.09 2.09
CA PRO A 289 -11.17 -10.53 1.93
C PRO A 289 -12.41 -11.14 1.26
N ASN A 290 -13.61 -10.61 1.54
CA ASN A 290 -14.86 -11.01 0.89
C ASN A 290 -14.82 -10.77 -0.63
N CYS A 291 -14.41 -9.57 -1.04
CA CYS A 291 -14.23 -9.24 -2.45
C CYS A 291 -13.16 -10.12 -3.11
N ASN A 292 -12.02 -10.32 -2.44
CA ASN A 292 -10.92 -11.11 -2.96
C ASN A 292 -11.34 -12.57 -3.18
N GLN A 293 -12.09 -13.15 -2.24
CA GLN A 293 -12.59 -14.52 -2.35
C GLN A 293 -13.56 -14.69 -3.53
N ARG A 294 -14.47 -13.73 -3.76
CA ARG A 294 -15.40 -13.75 -4.91
C ARG A 294 -14.67 -13.89 -6.24
N TYR A 295 -13.56 -13.19 -6.40
CA TYR A 295 -12.76 -13.20 -7.63
C TYR A 295 -11.66 -14.28 -7.64
N GLY A 296 -11.59 -15.15 -6.63
CA GLY A 296 -10.56 -16.18 -6.53
C GLY A 296 -9.15 -15.64 -6.32
N TRP A 297 -9.02 -14.43 -5.79
CA TRP A 297 -7.74 -13.81 -5.48
C TRP A 297 -7.27 -14.17 -4.08
N HIS A 298 -5.97 -14.04 -3.84
CA HIS A 298 -5.41 -14.21 -2.51
C HIS A 298 -6.11 -13.25 -1.51
N PRO A 299 -6.46 -13.68 -0.28
CA PRO A 299 -7.21 -12.85 0.67
C PRO A 299 -6.54 -11.52 1.02
N ALA A 300 -5.20 -11.47 0.93
CA ALA A 300 -4.42 -10.26 1.16
C ALA A 300 -4.30 -9.31 -0.07
N THR A 301 -4.95 -9.62 -1.19
CA THR A 301 -4.92 -8.79 -2.40
C THR A 301 -5.49 -7.39 -2.13
N VAL A 302 -4.89 -6.39 -2.78
CA VAL A 302 -5.28 -4.98 -2.65
C VAL A 302 -5.77 -4.49 -4.00
N CYS A 303 -7.06 -4.15 -4.07
CA CYS A 303 -7.73 -3.66 -5.25
C CYS A 303 -7.57 -2.14 -5.37
N LYS A 304 -7.13 -1.64 -6.52
CA LYS A 304 -7.08 -0.19 -6.80
C LYS A 304 -8.41 0.26 -7.38
N ILE A 305 -9.01 1.29 -6.79
CA ILE A 305 -10.21 1.97 -7.32
C ILE A 305 -9.77 3.35 -7.84
N PRO A 306 -9.74 3.58 -9.17
CA PRO A 306 -9.42 4.87 -9.75
C PRO A 306 -10.47 5.95 -9.42
N PRO A 307 -10.12 7.24 -9.57
CA PRO A 307 -11.07 8.36 -9.44
C PRO A 307 -12.32 8.17 -10.29
N GLY A 308 -13.50 8.36 -9.69
CA GLY A 308 -14.80 8.22 -10.35
C GLY A 308 -15.28 6.78 -10.54
N CYS A 309 -14.50 5.78 -10.12
CA CYS A 309 -14.92 4.37 -10.14
C CYS A 309 -15.52 3.95 -8.80
N ASN A 310 -16.37 2.92 -8.84
CA ASN A 310 -16.86 2.22 -7.65
C ASN A 310 -16.53 0.72 -7.71
N LEU A 311 -16.52 0.08 -6.54
CA LEU A 311 -16.28 -1.35 -6.38
C LEU A 311 -17.20 -1.91 -5.30
N LYS A 312 -17.79 -3.08 -5.56
CA LYS A 312 -18.51 -3.86 -4.55
C LYS A 312 -17.52 -4.53 -3.61
N ILE A 313 -17.36 -3.96 -2.41
CA ILE A 313 -16.35 -4.38 -1.45
C ILE A 313 -16.86 -5.45 -0.49
N PHE A 314 -18.17 -5.63 -0.32
CA PHE A 314 -18.73 -6.68 0.52
C PHE A 314 -20.10 -7.13 0.02
N ASN A 315 -20.43 -8.41 0.18
CA ASN A 315 -21.78 -8.96 -0.01
C ASN A 315 -22.13 -9.88 1.17
N ASN A 316 -23.27 -9.59 1.81
CA ASN A 316 -23.76 -10.33 2.97
C ASN A 316 -24.17 -11.78 2.65
N GLN A 317 -24.75 -12.04 1.49
CA GLN A 317 -25.19 -13.39 1.11
C GLN A 317 -23.99 -14.32 0.91
N GLU A 318 -22.93 -13.84 0.26
CA GLU A 318 -21.69 -14.60 0.09
C GLU A 318 -21.01 -14.88 1.44
N PHE A 319 -21.02 -13.90 2.35
CA PHE A 319 -20.49 -14.10 3.69
C PHE A 319 -21.32 -15.11 4.49
N ALA A 320 -22.65 -15.05 4.43
CA ALA A 320 -23.52 -16.00 5.11
C ALA A 320 -23.32 -17.44 4.60
N ALA A 321 -23.18 -17.61 3.28
CA ALA A 321 -22.89 -18.90 2.67
C ALA A 321 -21.53 -19.46 3.13
N LEU A 322 -20.50 -18.60 3.20
CA LEU A 322 -19.19 -18.98 3.71
C LEU A 322 -19.24 -19.35 5.19
N LEU A 323 -19.95 -18.57 6.01
CA LEU A 323 -20.13 -18.83 7.43
C LEU A 323 -20.76 -20.21 7.66
N ALA A 324 -21.85 -20.53 6.94
CA ALA A 324 -22.51 -21.83 7.03
C ALA A 324 -21.59 -23.00 6.65
N GLN A 325 -20.71 -22.80 5.66
CA GLN A 325 -19.72 -23.81 5.28
C GLN A 325 -18.63 -23.99 6.35
N SER A 326 -18.15 -22.89 6.92
CA SER A 326 -17.07 -22.90 7.93
C SER A 326 -17.48 -23.49 9.27
N VAL A 327 -18.77 -23.49 9.63
CA VAL A 327 -19.26 -24.17 10.86
C VAL A 327 -18.86 -25.65 10.87
N ASN A 328 -18.91 -26.31 9.72
CA ASN A 328 -18.55 -27.73 9.61
C ASN A 328 -17.02 -27.98 9.70
N GLN A 329 -16.20 -26.92 9.62
CA GLN A 329 -14.74 -27.00 9.69
C GLN A 329 -14.20 -26.76 11.12
N GLY A 330 -15.08 -26.37 12.04
CA GLY A 330 -14.76 -26.18 13.46
C GLY A 330 -14.50 -24.73 13.87
N PHE A 331 -14.21 -24.55 15.17
CA PHE A 331 -14.10 -23.23 15.81
C PHE A 331 -13.09 -22.30 15.13
N GLU A 332 -11.88 -22.79 14.85
CA GLU A 332 -10.80 -21.97 14.29
C GLU A 332 -11.17 -21.41 12.90
N ALA A 333 -11.82 -22.21 12.06
CA ALA A 333 -12.24 -21.78 10.72
C ALA A 333 -13.24 -20.62 10.80
N VAL A 334 -14.21 -20.70 11.71
CA VAL A 334 -15.18 -19.60 11.93
C VAL A 334 -14.50 -18.41 12.60
N TYR A 335 -13.62 -18.61 13.56
CA TYR A 335 -12.89 -17.52 14.19
C TYR A 335 -12.05 -16.72 13.19
N GLN A 336 -11.45 -17.36 12.17
CA GLN A 336 -10.75 -16.67 11.09
C GLN A 336 -11.67 -15.79 10.22
N LEU A 337 -12.98 -16.04 10.18
CA LEU A 337 -13.95 -15.19 9.47
C LEU A 337 -14.12 -13.80 10.10
N THR A 338 -13.64 -13.59 11.33
CA THR A 338 -13.51 -12.23 11.90
C THR A 338 -12.77 -11.30 10.94
N ARG A 339 -11.73 -11.81 10.27
CA ARG A 339 -10.93 -11.06 9.28
C ARG A 339 -11.72 -10.70 8.03
N MET A 340 -12.77 -11.45 7.69
CA MET A 340 -13.65 -11.14 6.55
C MET A 340 -14.51 -9.92 6.82
N CYS A 341 -14.80 -9.64 8.09
CA CYS A 341 -15.64 -8.51 8.51
C CYS A 341 -14.86 -7.19 8.62
N THR A 342 -13.54 -7.24 8.43
CA THR A 342 -12.65 -6.08 8.46
C THR A 342 -12.17 -5.75 7.05
N ILE A 343 -12.43 -4.52 6.62
CA ILE A 343 -11.98 -4.00 5.33
C ILE A 343 -11.01 -2.86 5.57
N ARG A 344 -9.87 -2.89 4.88
CA ARG A 344 -8.85 -1.85 5.00
C ARG A 344 -8.79 -1.04 3.73
N MET A 345 -8.70 0.28 3.87
CA MET A 345 -8.64 1.20 2.74
C MET A 345 -7.55 2.24 2.93
N SER A 346 -6.73 2.47 1.90
CA SER A 346 -5.73 3.54 1.89
C SER A 346 -6.05 4.58 0.83
N PHE A 347 -5.76 5.84 1.16
CA PHE A 347 -5.92 6.96 0.26
C PHE A 347 -4.61 7.29 -0.44
N VAL A 348 -4.68 7.56 -1.75
CA VAL A 348 -3.57 8.06 -2.60
C VAL A 348 -2.42 7.07 -2.82
N LYS A 349 -2.06 6.26 -1.82
CA LYS A 349 -0.91 5.34 -1.86
C LYS A 349 -1.35 3.89 -1.65
N GLY A 350 -1.00 3.02 -2.60
CA GLY A 350 -1.24 1.59 -2.49
C GLY A 350 -0.23 0.85 -1.60
N TRP A 351 -0.64 -0.35 -1.18
CA TRP A 351 0.17 -1.34 -0.49
C TRP A 351 -0.17 -2.75 -1.00
N GLY A 352 0.63 -3.74 -0.62
CA GLY A 352 0.48 -5.15 -1.04
C GLY A 352 1.58 -5.58 -2.00
N ALA A 353 1.42 -6.76 -2.58
CA ALA A 353 2.42 -7.39 -3.46
C ALA A 353 2.87 -6.48 -4.62
N GLU A 354 1.93 -5.70 -5.17
CA GLU A 354 2.15 -4.80 -6.32
C GLU A 354 2.77 -3.44 -5.96
N TYR A 355 3.06 -3.19 -4.68
CA TYR A 355 3.51 -1.89 -4.20
C TYR A 355 4.77 -2.00 -3.34
N ARG A 356 5.54 -0.90 -3.29
CA ARG A 356 6.70 -0.79 -2.39
C ARG A 356 6.33 -1.03 -0.91
N ARG A 357 5.09 -0.70 -0.53
CA ARG A 357 4.56 -0.88 0.83
C ARG A 357 3.93 -2.26 0.91
N GLN A 358 4.42 -3.11 1.80
CA GLN A 358 3.88 -4.46 1.96
C GLN A 358 2.71 -4.51 2.95
N THR A 359 2.71 -3.62 3.95
CA THR A 359 1.65 -3.53 4.96
C THR A 359 0.85 -2.24 4.80
N VAL A 360 -0.43 -2.29 5.19
CA VAL A 360 -1.29 -1.09 5.22
C VAL A 360 -0.73 -0.01 6.15
N THR A 361 -0.07 -0.42 7.25
CA THR A 361 0.57 0.48 8.22
C THR A 361 1.70 1.32 7.63
N SER A 362 2.27 0.89 6.50
CA SER A 362 3.27 1.67 5.77
C SER A 362 2.65 2.79 4.93
N THR A 363 1.32 2.82 4.79
CA THR A 363 0.60 3.85 4.06
C THR A 363 0.40 5.10 4.94
N PRO A 364 0.51 6.30 4.37
CA PRO A 364 0.43 7.54 5.14
C PRO A 364 -0.98 7.83 5.69
N CYS A 365 -2.03 7.43 4.98
CA CYS A 365 -3.41 7.64 5.37
C CYS A 365 -4.22 6.40 4.96
N TRP A 366 -4.85 5.77 5.94
CA TRP A 366 -5.71 4.62 5.75
C TRP A 366 -6.77 4.58 6.83
N ILE A 367 -7.84 3.83 6.57
CA ILE A 367 -8.94 3.57 7.48
C ILE A 367 -9.21 2.07 7.53
N GLU A 368 -9.77 1.63 8.66
CA GLU A 368 -10.26 0.29 8.87
C GLU A 368 -11.77 0.38 9.07
N LEU A 369 -12.51 -0.45 8.34
CA LEU A 369 -13.95 -0.54 8.41
C LEU A 369 -14.30 -1.87 9.08
N HIS A 370 -15.17 -1.81 10.08
CA HIS A 370 -15.75 -2.99 10.71
C HIS A 370 -17.24 -3.07 10.36
N LEU A 371 -17.63 -4.21 9.79
CA LEU A 371 -19.02 -4.46 9.41
C LEU A 371 -19.76 -5.12 10.58
N ASN A 372 -20.52 -4.33 11.33
CA ASN A 372 -21.21 -4.78 12.54
C ASN A 372 -22.22 -5.91 12.29
N GLY A 373 -22.96 -5.87 11.17
CA GLY A 373 -23.93 -6.92 10.83
C GLY A 373 -23.29 -8.31 10.69
N PRO A 374 -22.31 -8.48 9.78
CA PRO A 374 -21.50 -9.71 9.68
C PRO A 374 -20.84 -10.14 10.99
N LEU A 375 -20.32 -9.20 11.79
CA LEU A 375 -19.73 -9.49 13.10
C LEU A 375 -20.77 -10.06 14.08
N GLN A 376 -21.99 -9.52 14.11
CA GLN A 376 -23.07 -10.05 14.96
C GLN A 376 -23.50 -11.46 14.53
N TRP A 377 -23.54 -11.74 13.22
CA TRP A 377 -23.81 -13.11 12.76
C TRP A 377 -22.71 -14.07 13.21
N LEU A 378 -21.46 -13.64 13.13
CA LEU A 378 -20.31 -14.43 13.56
C LEU A 378 -20.34 -14.70 15.07
N ASP A 379 -20.64 -13.69 15.89
CA ASP A 379 -20.74 -13.79 17.34
C ASP A 379 -21.82 -14.82 17.77
N LYS A 380 -22.99 -14.79 17.13
CA LYS A 380 -24.06 -15.77 17.38
C LYS A 380 -23.64 -17.22 17.09
N VAL A 381 -22.78 -17.43 16.09
CA VAL A 381 -22.27 -18.76 15.76
C VAL A 381 -21.16 -19.17 16.74
N LEU A 382 -20.20 -18.27 17.02
CA LEU A 382 -19.07 -18.56 17.91
C LEU A 382 -19.52 -18.86 19.33
N THR A 383 -20.53 -18.16 19.85
CA THR A 383 -21.11 -18.41 21.18
C THR A 383 -21.70 -19.81 21.33
N GLN A 384 -22.11 -20.46 20.23
CA GLN A 384 -22.65 -21.83 20.24
C GLN A 384 -21.58 -22.92 20.01
N MET A 385 -20.41 -22.58 19.47
CA MET A 385 -19.40 -23.56 19.07
C MET A 385 -18.42 -23.99 20.17
N GLY A 386 -18.60 -23.53 21.41
CA GLY A 386 -17.74 -23.90 22.54
C GLY A 386 -16.33 -23.30 22.44
N SER A 387 -15.37 -23.83 23.22
CA SER A 387 -13.99 -23.33 23.26
C SER A 387 -13.06 -24.11 22.32
N PRO A 388 -11.91 -23.53 21.91
CA PRO A 388 -10.88 -24.23 21.16
C PRO A 388 -10.44 -25.52 21.84
N SER A 389 -10.12 -26.54 21.05
CA SER A 389 -9.64 -27.84 21.56
C SER A 389 -8.28 -27.73 22.28
N VAL A 390 -7.46 -26.75 21.91
CA VAL A 390 -6.17 -26.47 22.53
C VAL A 390 -6.34 -25.44 23.63
N ARG A 391 -6.02 -25.82 24.88
CA ARG A 391 -6.00 -24.90 26.01
C ARG A 391 -4.75 -24.02 25.97
N CYS A 392 -4.93 -22.72 26.14
CA CYS A 392 -3.81 -21.79 26.27
C CYS A 392 -3.21 -21.88 27.69
N SER A 393 -1.89 -21.90 27.79
CA SER A 393 -1.19 -21.78 29.06
C SER A 393 -1.21 -20.33 29.53
N SER A 394 -1.35 -20.10 30.84
CA SER A 394 -1.26 -18.77 31.45
C SER A 394 0.18 -18.32 31.73
N MET A 395 1.18 -19.13 31.33
CA MET A 395 2.60 -18.96 31.69
C MET A 395 3.53 -18.95 30.47
N SER A 396 2.98 -19.04 29.25
CA SER A 396 3.73 -19.14 27.99
C SER A 396 3.92 -17.80 27.29
#